data_AF-A0A9X2XTC3-F1
#
_entry.id   AF-A0A9X2XTC3-F1
#
_cell.length_a   1.000
_cell.length_b   1.000
_cell.length_c   1.000
_cell.angle_alpha   90.00
_cell.angle_beta   90.00
_cell.angle_gamma   90.00
#
_symmetry.space_group_name_H-M   'P 1'
#
loop_
_entity.id
_entity.type
_entity.pdbx_description
1 polymer ?
#
loop_
_entity_poly.entity_id
_entity_poly.type
_entity_poly.pdbx_seq_one_letter_code
_entity_poly.pdbx_strand_id
1 'polypeptide(L)'
;MNLRNMVAVQPVKGTGTPKTTAKRAPKQYVNTLEYELITNLVQQQYSKDGEVNFPLLLSIPLQDRIPALVQEFGVKRMYHLLLMIVKAFTFSLPIPKTKKLNDTRMSVCACDLILTAQEDQLSLEDIILFFERAKAGKYGSIKSLISHYQVMTLLDKYRAERHEAFMKIKDEKDAALKTLGPTEKTCEEPKQIGEILKQASIFDMNKRMSG
;
A
#
# COMPACT_ATOMS: atom_id res chain seq x y z
N MET A 1 58.96 -2.94 71.42
CA MET A 1 57.62 -3.25 70.88
C MET A 1 56.93 -1.95 70.55
N ASN A 2 56.79 -1.61 69.27
CA ASN A 2 56.06 -0.43 68.82
C ASN A 2 55.29 -0.82 67.56
N LEU A 3 53.96 -0.88 67.67
CA LEU A 3 53.05 -1.22 66.60
C LEU A 3 52.17 0.00 66.31
N ARG A 4 51.92 0.21 65.01
CA ARG A 4 50.92 1.08 64.38
C ARG A 4 51.31 2.55 64.16
N ASN A 5 51.98 2.75 63.03
CA ASN A 5 51.64 3.83 62.10
C ASN A 5 51.74 3.27 60.67
N MET A 6 50.65 2.70 60.17
CA MET A 6 50.48 2.42 58.74
C MET A 6 49.50 3.47 58.19
N VAL A 7 50.06 4.49 57.54
CA VAL A 7 49.29 5.41 56.70
C VAL A 7 48.96 4.67 55.41
N ALA A 8 47.67 4.49 55.12
CA ALA A 8 47.21 3.92 53.87
C ALA A 8 47.51 4.91 52.73
N VAL A 9 48.50 4.58 51.90
CA VAL A 9 48.75 5.27 50.63
C VAL A 9 47.61 4.91 49.68
N GLN A 10 46.69 5.85 49.44
CA GLN A 10 45.68 5.69 48.39
C GLN A 10 46.37 5.73 47.01
N PRO A 11 46.00 4.84 46.08
CA PRO A 11 46.52 4.94 44.71
C PRO A 11 45.95 6.18 44.03
N VAL A 12 46.84 6.98 43.45
CA VAL A 12 46.54 8.14 42.63
C VAL A 12 45.61 7.72 41.49
N LYS A 13 44.41 8.31 41.43
CA LYS A 13 43.46 8.14 40.33
C LYS A 13 44.14 8.60 39.03
N GLY A 14 44.53 7.64 38.20
CA GLY A 14 45.01 7.88 36.85
C GLY A 14 43.98 8.71 36.08
N THR A 15 44.47 9.74 35.41
CA THR A 15 43.73 10.62 34.51
C THR A 15 42.98 9.79 33.48
N GLY A 16 41.66 9.76 33.59
CA GLY A 16 40.79 9.08 32.64
C GLY A 16 40.89 9.74 31.27
N THR A 17 41.57 9.08 30.34
CA THR A 17 41.42 9.35 28.91
C THR A 17 39.94 9.19 28.55
N PRO A 18 39.29 10.19 27.92
CA PRO A 18 37.90 10.04 27.49
C PRO A 18 37.82 8.89 26.50
N LYS A 19 37.06 7.85 26.86
CA LYS A 19 36.68 6.78 25.93
C LYS A 19 35.85 7.42 24.82
N THR A 20 36.49 7.81 23.71
CA THR A 20 35.82 8.14 22.46
C THR A 20 35.08 6.89 22.01
N THR A 21 33.79 6.84 22.30
CA THR A 21 32.88 5.85 21.73
C THR A 21 32.96 6.02 20.21
N ALA A 22 33.46 4.99 19.52
CA ALA A 22 33.55 4.99 18.08
C ALA A 22 32.14 5.29 17.52
N LYS A 23 32.00 6.45 16.85
CA LYS A 23 30.75 6.81 16.18
C LYS A 23 30.47 5.72 15.16
N ARG A 24 29.50 4.86 15.44
CA ARG A 24 29.07 3.81 14.51
C ARG A 24 28.76 4.47 13.17
N ALA A 25 29.45 4.02 12.13
CA ALA A 25 29.17 4.47 10.77
C ALA A 25 27.67 4.27 10.49
N PRO A 26 27.00 5.24 9.85
CA PRO A 26 25.58 5.11 9.55
C PRO A 26 25.37 3.90 8.65
N LYS A 27 24.56 2.93 9.11
CA LYS A 27 24.19 1.77 8.30
C LYS A 27 23.53 2.25 7.00
N GLN A 28 24.05 1.80 5.87
CA GLN A 28 23.45 2.03 4.57
C GLN A 28 22.12 1.27 4.51
N TYR A 29 21.07 1.91 3.99
CA TYR A 29 19.81 1.23 3.76
C TYR A 29 19.98 0.25 2.61
N VAL A 30 19.52 -0.99 2.82
CA VAL A 30 19.50 -2.05 1.82
C VAL A 30 18.04 -2.49 1.69
N ASN A 31 17.58 -2.65 0.45
CA ASN A 31 16.24 -3.17 0.18
C ASN A 31 16.12 -4.59 0.75
N THR A 32 14.92 -4.95 1.18
CA THR A 32 14.63 -6.34 1.53
C THR A 32 14.46 -7.15 0.25
N LEU A 33 14.88 -8.42 0.29
CA LEU A 33 14.66 -9.36 -0.84
C LEU A 33 13.17 -9.50 -1.17
N GLU A 34 12.32 -9.47 -0.14
CA GLU A 34 10.86 -9.48 -0.28
C GLU A 34 10.36 -8.32 -1.14
N TYR A 35 10.84 -7.09 -0.87
CA TYR A 35 10.46 -5.91 -1.64
C TYR A 35 10.91 -6.02 -3.09
N GLU A 36 12.16 -6.44 -3.33
CA GLU A 36 12.69 -6.57 -4.69
C GLU A 36 11.93 -7.62 -5.50
N LEU A 37 11.64 -8.77 -4.89
CA LEU A 37 10.87 -9.84 -5.52
C LEU A 37 9.45 -9.38 -5.88
N ILE A 38 8.73 -8.79 -4.93
CA ILE A 38 7.36 -8.30 -5.18
C ILE A 38 7.38 -7.22 -6.28
N THR A 39 8.28 -6.25 -6.19
CA THR A 39 8.36 -5.16 -7.17
C THR A 39 8.65 -5.67 -8.58
N ASN A 40 9.57 -6.62 -8.73
CA ASN A 40 9.88 -7.22 -10.02
C ASN A 40 8.69 -7.97 -10.62
N LEU A 41 7.97 -8.75 -9.81
CA LEU A 41 6.76 -9.46 -10.27
C LEU A 41 5.68 -8.49 -10.73
N VAL A 42 5.44 -7.43 -9.96
CA VAL A 42 4.45 -6.40 -10.31
C VAL A 42 4.83 -5.68 -11.61
N GLN A 43 6.09 -5.31 -11.78
CA GLN A 43 6.55 -4.67 -13.02
C GLN A 43 6.41 -5.60 -14.22
N GLN A 44 6.76 -6.88 -14.10
CA GLN A 44 6.65 -7.84 -15.20
C GLN A 44 5.20 -8.08 -15.63
N GLN A 45 4.27 -8.09 -14.67
CA GLN A 45 2.88 -8.41 -14.93
C GLN A 45 2.07 -7.20 -15.39
N TYR A 46 2.28 -6.03 -14.76
CA TYR A 46 1.40 -4.87 -14.90
C TYR A 46 2.06 -3.67 -15.58
N SER A 47 3.34 -3.77 -15.98
CA SER A 47 4.03 -2.75 -16.75
C SER A 47 4.53 -3.32 -18.07
N LYS A 48 4.35 -2.55 -19.16
CA LYS A 48 4.91 -2.85 -20.48
C LYS A 48 5.59 -1.60 -21.02
N ASP A 49 6.86 -1.71 -21.37
CA ASP A 49 7.67 -0.60 -21.90
C ASP A 49 7.70 0.66 -21.01
N GLY A 50 7.58 0.48 -19.68
CA GLY A 50 7.53 1.56 -18.70
C GLY A 50 6.15 2.22 -18.52
N GLU A 51 5.14 1.76 -19.25
CA GLU A 51 3.75 2.17 -19.14
C GLU A 51 2.94 1.17 -18.31
N VAL A 52 1.99 1.68 -17.53
CA VAL A 52 1.12 0.85 -16.69
C VAL A 52 -0.01 0.28 -17.53
N ASN A 53 -0.19 -1.04 -17.45
CA ASN A 53 -1.33 -1.73 -18.03
C ASN A 53 -2.55 -1.58 -17.11
N PHE A 54 -3.19 -0.40 -17.17
CA PHE A 54 -4.38 -0.10 -16.39
C PHE A 54 -5.55 -1.09 -16.60
N PRO A 55 -5.84 -1.59 -17.82
CA PRO A 55 -6.86 -2.61 -18.01
C PRO A 55 -6.65 -3.86 -17.15
N LEU A 56 -5.42 -4.38 -17.09
CA LEU A 56 -5.10 -5.53 -16.27
C LEU A 56 -5.16 -5.18 -14.77
N LEU A 57 -4.66 -4.01 -14.39
CA LEU A 57 -4.66 -3.55 -13.00
C LEU A 57 -6.07 -3.34 -12.44
N LEU A 58 -6.97 -2.76 -13.24
CA LEU A 58 -8.37 -2.55 -12.88
C LEU A 58 -9.17 -3.86 -12.84
N SER A 59 -8.67 -4.92 -13.48
CA SER A 59 -9.27 -6.25 -13.43
C SER A 59 -8.96 -7.03 -12.15
N ILE A 60 -8.06 -6.52 -11.29
CA ILE A 60 -7.73 -7.15 -10.01
C ILE A 60 -9.01 -7.27 -9.14
N PRO A 61 -9.34 -8.48 -8.67
CA PRO A 61 -10.52 -8.72 -7.83
C PRO A 61 -10.51 -7.87 -6.56
N LEU A 62 -11.69 -7.50 -6.06
CA LEU A 62 -11.82 -6.62 -4.88
C LEU A 62 -11.20 -7.24 -3.62
N GLN A 63 -11.25 -8.58 -3.49
CA GLN A 63 -10.65 -9.30 -2.37
C GLN A 63 -9.12 -9.21 -2.32
N ASP A 64 -8.47 -8.99 -3.47
CA ASP A 64 -7.02 -8.91 -3.58
C ASP A 64 -6.51 -7.46 -3.43
N ARG A 65 -7.39 -6.52 -3.08
CA ARG A 65 -7.06 -5.10 -2.91
C ARG A 65 -6.73 -4.77 -1.46
N ILE A 66 -6.00 -3.68 -1.25
CA ILE A 66 -5.54 -3.26 0.08
C ILE A 66 -6.68 -3.27 1.13
N PRO A 67 -7.89 -2.76 0.86
CA PRO A 67 -8.95 -2.74 1.87
C PRO A 67 -9.36 -4.14 2.34
N ALA A 68 -9.50 -5.09 1.43
CA ALA A 68 -9.82 -6.47 1.76
C ALA A 68 -8.64 -7.19 2.43
N LEU A 69 -7.43 -6.98 1.93
CA LEU A 69 -6.21 -7.52 2.55
C LEU A 69 -5.99 -6.99 3.98
N VAL A 70 -6.40 -5.75 4.27
CA VAL A 70 -6.39 -5.18 5.63
C VAL A 70 -7.36 -5.90 6.54
N GLN A 71 -8.54 -6.28 6.03
CA GLN A 71 -9.53 -7.05 6.80
C GLN A 71 -9.04 -8.49 7.06
N GLU A 72 -8.40 -9.12 6.09
CA GLU A 72 -7.92 -10.51 6.20
C GLU A 72 -6.65 -10.64 7.05
N PHE A 73 -5.61 -9.85 6.74
CA PHE A 73 -4.28 -9.98 7.37
C PHE A 73 -4.05 -9.01 8.52
N GLY A 74 -4.93 -8.03 8.70
CA GLY A 74 -4.88 -7.03 9.74
C GLY A 74 -4.04 -5.80 9.40
N VAL A 75 -4.44 -4.66 9.98
CA VAL A 75 -3.84 -3.34 9.76
C VAL A 75 -2.33 -3.32 9.99
N LYS A 76 -1.83 -4.01 11.03
CA LYS A 76 -0.41 -3.99 11.40
C LYS A 76 0.48 -4.61 10.32
N ARG A 77 0.04 -5.70 9.69
CA ARG A 77 0.81 -6.36 8.62
C ARG A 77 0.84 -5.49 7.38
N MET A 78 -0.32 -4.96 6.98
CA MET A 78 -0.41 -4.07 5.83
C MET A 78 0.44 -2.80 6.02
N TYR A 79 0.38 -2.19 7.20
CA TYR A 79 1.20 -1.05 7.56
C TYR A 79 2.70 -1.34 7.41
N HIS A 80 3.20 -2.49 7.88
CA HIS A 80 4.61 -2.84 7.71
C HIS A 80 5.00 -3.01 6.25
N LEU A 81 4.12 -3.60 5.44
CA LEU A 81 4.37 -3.83 4.04
C LEU A 81 4.41 -2.49 3.25
N LEU A 82 3.45 -1.60 3.49
CA LEU A 82 3.46 -0.26 2.89
C LEU A 82 4.63 0.59 3.39
N LEU A 83 4.98 0.49 4.68
CA LEU A 83 6.16 1.17 5.22
C LEU A 83 7.45 0.69 4.55
N MET A 84 7.57 -0.60 4.27
CA MET A 84 8.70 -1.18 3.54
C MET A 84 8.81 -0.56 2.15
N ILE A 85 7.69 -0.46 1.42
CA ILE A 85 7.63 0.14 0.08
C ILE A 85 7.99 1.63 0.12
N VAL A 86 7.39 2.41 1.04
CA VAL A 86 7.67 3.84 1.20
C VAL A 86 9.15 4.08 1.55
N LYS A 87 9.74 3.24 2.40
CA LYS A 87 11.17 3.30 2.72
C LYS A 87 12.02 3.03 1.49
N ALA A 88 11.74 1.96 0.76
CA ALA A 88 12.50 1.60 -0.43
C ALA A 88 12.47 2.74 -1.47
N PHE A 89 11.29 3.31 -1.72
CA PHE A 89 11.12 4.49 -2.56
C PHE A 89 11.97 5.67 -2.06
N THR A 90 11.79 6.07 -0.80
CA THR A 90 12.49 7.23 -0.21
C THR A 90 14.00 7.08 -0.28
N PHE A 91 14.52 5.88 -0.02
CA PHE A 91 15.95 5.62 -0.07
C PHE A 91 16.49 5.47 -1.49
N SER A 92 15.68 5.05 -2.46
CA SER A 92 16.07 4.96 -3.88
C SER A 92 16.31 6.32 -4.55
N LEU A 93 15.78 7.41 -3.97
CA LEU A 93 15.84 8.73 -4.60
C LEU A 93 17.25 9.35 -4.50
N PRO A 94 17.73 9.99 -5.59
CA PRO A 94 19.07 10.57 -5.68
C PRO A 94 19.16 11.94 -4.98
N ILE A 95 18.70 12.01 -3.73
CA ILE A 95 18.74 13.23 -2.91
C ILE A 95 19.52 13.00 -1.60
N PRO A 96 20.09 14.04 -0.98
CA PRO A 96 20.76 13.91 0.30
C PRO A 96 19.83 13.39 1.40
N LYS A 97 20.37 12.61 2.35
CA LYS A 97 19.59 12.04 3.47
C LYS A 97 18.83 13.08 4.29
N THR A 98 19.37 14.29 4.43
CA THR A 98 18.72 15.41 5.13
C THR A 98 17.44 15.91 4.46
N LYS A 99 17.27 15.61 3.17
CA LYS A 99 16.10 15.99 2.39
C LYS A 99 15.12 14.83 2.14
N LYS A 100 15.45 13.63 2.62
CA LYS A 100 14.58 12.44 2.61
C LYS A 100 13.57 12.52 3.76
N LEU A 101 12.50 11.73 3.68
CA LEU A 101 11.56 11.62 4.80
C LEU A 101 12.24 10.96 6.00
N ASN A 102 11.98 11.50 7.18
CA ASN A 102 12.29 10.82 8.43
C ASN A 102 11.40 9.59 8.62
N ASP A 103 11.87 8.62 9.41
CA ASP A 103 11.11 7.38 9.69
C ASP A 103 9.68 7.64 10.17
N THR A 104 9.48 8.62 11.05
CA THR A 104 8.15 9.02 11.53
C THR A 104 7.26 9.58 10.42
N ARG A 105 7.83 10.30 9.44
CA ARG A 105 7.07 10.81 8.31
C ARG A 105 6.73 9.70 7.32
N MET A 106 7.65 8.74 7.13
CA MET A 106 7.38 7.55 6.32
C MET A 106 6.29 6.66 6.94
N SER A 107 6.26 6.54 8.27
CA SER A 107 5.16 5.83 8.96
C SER A 107 3.82 6.52 8.78
N VAL A 108 3.77 7.85 8.93
CA VAL A 108 2.53 8.60 8.70
C VAL A 108 2.06 8.44 7.26
N CYS A 109 2.99 8.57 6.30
CA CYS A 109 2.70 8.33 4.88
C CYS A 109 2.11 6.93 4.63
N ALA A 110 2.65 5.88 5.28
CA ALA A 110 2.13 4.53 5.13
C ALA A 110 0.70 4.38 5.69
N CYS A 111 0.39 5.04 6.82
CA CYS A 111 -0.98 5.07 7.35
C CYS A 111 -1.94 5.80 6.40
N ASP A 112 -1.53 6.95 5.88
CA ASP A 112 -2.36 7.74 4.96
C ASP A 112 -2.61 6.98 3.65
N LEU A 113 -1.62 6.21 3.15
CA LEU A 113 -1.82 5.31 2.01
C LEU A 113 -2.89 4.24 2.27
N ILE A 114 -2.98 3.70 3.49
CA ILE A 114 -4.06 2.74 3.84
C ILE A 114 -5.43 3.43 3.75
N LEU A 115 -5.53 4.65 4.28
CA LEU A 115 -6.79 5.40 4.25
C LEU A 115 -7.20 5.73 2.82
N THR A 116 -6.28 6.25 2.01
CA THR A 116 -6.53 6.54 0.59
C THR A 116 -6.90 5.27 -0.19
N ALA A 117 -6.29 4.13 0.14
CA ALA A 117 -6.63 2.87 -0.51
C ALA A 117 -8.05 2.38 -0.18
N GLN A 118 -8.60 2.72 0.99
CA GLN A 118 -9.98 2.41 1.36
C GLN A 118 -11.00 3.21 0.54
N GLU A 119 -10.68 4.46 0.19
CA GLU A 119 -11.54 5.34 -0.61
C GLU A 119 -11.67 4.82 -2.06
N ASP A 120 -10.53 4.51 -2.69
CA ASP A 120 -10.45 4.24 -4.14
C ASP A 120 -10.36 2.76 -4.51
N GLN A 121 -10.39 1.88 -3.51
CA GLN A 121 -10.13 0.45 -3.67
C GLN A 121 -8.83 0.23 -4.46
N LEU A 122 -7.72 0.74 -3.91
CA LEU A 122 -6.40 0.56 -4.50
C LEU A 122 -5.84 -0.83 -4.18
N SER A 123 -5.17 -1.43 -5.15
CA SER A 123 -4.43 -2.68 -4.93
C SER A 123 -3.00 -2.40 -4.45
N LEU A 124 -2.27 -3.43 -4.04
CA LEU A 124 -0.88 -3.25 -3.61
C LEU A 124 0.02 -2.89 -4.81
N GLU A 125 -0.28 -3.48 -5.97
CA GLU A 125 0.36 -3.26 -7.25
C GLU A 125 0.25 -1.81 -7.69
N ASP A 126 -0.93 -1.18 -7.49
CA ASP A 126 -1.14 0.26 -7.75
C ASP A 126 -0.08 1.11 -7.04
N ILE A 127 0.17 0.84 -5.75
CA ILE A 127 1.12 1.61 -4.94
C ILE A 127 2.57 1.38 -5.41
N ILE A 128 2.92 0.15 -5.76
CA ILE A 128 4.27 -0.19 -6.24
C ILE A 128 4.53 0.49 -7.59
N LEU A 129 3.61 0.37 -8.55
CA LEU A 129 3.72 0.99 -9.86
C LEU A 129 3.76 2.51 -9.77
N PHE A 130 2.97 3.09 -8.86
CA PHE A 130 3.01 4.52 -8.56
C PHE A 130 4.43 4.95 -8.14
N PHE A 131 5.04 4.28 -7.17
CA PHE A 131 6.38 4.65 -6.69
C PHE A 131 7.47 4.45 -7.73
N GLU A 132 7.38 3.40 -8.56
CA GLU A 132 8.32 3.18 -9.66
C GLU A 132 8.22 4.28 -10.73
N ARG A 133 6.99 4.68 -11.10
CA ARG A 133 6.78 5.81 -12.04
C ARG A 133 7.18 7.15 -11.43
N ALA A 134 6.99 7.34 -10.13
CA ALA A 134 7.44 8.53 -9.42
C ALA A 134 8.98 8.60 -9.39
N LYS A 135 9.66 7.46 -9.20
CA LYS A 135 11.12 7.35 -9.26
C LYS A 135 11.66 7.63 -10.66
N ALA A 136 10.96 7.17 -11.71
CA ALA A 136 11.28 7.50 -13.10
C ALA A 136 11.00 8.97 -13.46
N GLY A 137 10.31 9.72 -12.59
CA GLY A 137 10.06 11.16 -12.76
C GLY A 137 8.84 11.49 -13.62
N LYS A 138 7.95 10.53 -13.91
CA LYS A 138 6.80 10.72 -14.81
C LYS A 138 5.80 11.78 -14.30
N TYR A 139 5.69 11.94 -12.98
CA TYR A 139 4.78 12.91 -12.36
C TYR A 139 5.44 14.25 -11.98
N GLY A 140 6.73 14.40 -12.30
CA GLY A 140 7.57 15.55 -11.95
C GLY A 140 8.88 15.13 -11.27
N SER A 141 9.90 15.97 -11.43
CA SER A 141 11.22 15.72 -10.86
C SER A 141 11.30 16.12 -9.39
N ILE A 142 11.62 15.16 -8.52
CA ILE A 142 11.84 15.38 -7.10
C ILE A 142 13.29 15.81 -6.87
N LYS A 143 13.57 17.12 -6.94
CA LYS A 143 14.95 17.65 -6.91
C LYS A 143 15.42 18.13 -5.53
N SER A 144 14.51 18.48 -4.62
CA SER A 144 14.86 19.17 -3.38
C SER A 144 14.52 18.35 -2.14
N LEU A 145 13.38 18.65 -1.53
CA LEU A 145 12.88 18.10 -0.28
C LEU A 145 11.63 17.31 -0.58
N ILE A 146 11.58 16.07 -0.12
CA ILE A 146 10.36 15.27 -0.18
C ILE A 146 9.56 15.55 1.08
N SER A 147 8.34 16.03 0.87
CA SER A 147 7.35 16.10 1.93
C SER A 147 6.32 14.99 1.76
N HIS A 148 5.69 14.61 2.87
CA HIS A 148 4.52 13.75 2.86
C HIS A 148 3.45 14.26 1.87
N TYR A 149 3.16 15.56 1.94
CA TYR A 149 2.19 16.23 1.07
C TYR A 149 2.52 16.09 -0.42
N GLN A 150 3.80 16.17 -0.80
CA GLN A 150 4.20 15.95 -2.19
C GLN A 150 3.92 14.52 -2.63
N VAL A 151 4.21 13.51 -1.81
CA VAL A 151 3.93 12.11 -2.15
C VAL A 151 2.44 11.94 -2.43
N MET A 152 1.56 12.50 -1.58
CA MET A 152 0.11 12.44 -1.78
C MET A 152 -0.35 13.21 -3.02
N THR A 153 0.22 14.39 -3.29
CA THR A 153 -0.07 15.14 -4.52
C THR A 153 0.31 14.36 -5.79
N LEU A 154 1.44 13.64 -5.76
CA LEU A 154 1.84 12.78 -6.88
C LEU A 154 0.92 11.56 -7.00
N LEU A 155 0.45 11.02 -5.87
CA LEU A 155 -0.52 9.94 -5.86
C LEU A 155 -1.85 10.36 -6.48
N ASP A 156 -2.32 11.59 -6.22
CA ASP A 156 -3.55 12.11 -6.82
C ASP A 156 -3.45 12.20 -8.35
N LYS A 157 -2.27 12.53 -8.90
CA LYS A 157 -2.04 12.47 -10.34
C LYS A 157 -2.18 11.04 -10.88
N TYR A 158 -1.62 10.07 -10.17
CA TYR A 158 -1.77 8.65 -10.53
C TYR A 158 -3.23 8.20 -10.47
N ARG A 159 -3.98 8.60 -9.44
CA ARG A 159 -5.41 8.31 -9.29
C ARG A 159 -6.22 8.91 -10.44
N ALA A 160 -5.90 10.13 -10.86
CA ALA A 160 -6.55 10.77 -12.01
C ALA A 160 -6.30 9.99 -13.31
N GLU A 161 -5.06 9.57 -13.58
CA GLU A 161 -4.73 8.73 -14.75
C GLU A 161 -5.47 7.38 -14.71
N ARG A 162 -5.51 6.73 -13.55
CA ARG A 162 -6.23 5.47 -13.34
C ARG A 162 -7.73 5.64 -13.58
N HIS A 163 -8.31 6.75 -13.12
CA HIS A 163 -9.71 7.06 -13.33
C HIS A 163 -10.02 7.32 -14.81
N GLU A 164 -9.16 8.06 -15.52
CA GLU A 164 -9.31 8.27 -16.96
C GLU A 164 -9.26 6.94 -17.73
N ALA A 165 -8.33 6.06 -17.39
CA ALA A 165 -8.25 4.73 -17.97
C ALA A 165 -9.51 3.89 -17.68
N PHE A 166 -10.04 3.97 -16.46
CA PHE A 166 -11.29 3.31 -16.10
C PHE A 166 -12.48 3.79 -16.94
N MET A 167 -12.61 5.11 -17.12
CA MET A 167 -13.69 5.68 -17.93
C MET A 167 -13.58 5.24 -19.40
N LYS A 168 -12.37 5.23 -19.97
CA LYS A 168 -12.14 4.72 -21.33
C LYS A 168 -12.56 3.26 -21.48
N ILE A 169 -12.16 2.39 -20.55
CA ILE A 169 -12.54 0.95 -20.59
C ILE A 169 -14.05 0.78 -20.45
N LYS A 170 -14.69 1.59 -19.61
CA LYS A 170 -16.15 1.57 -19.45
C LYS A 170 -16.84 1.99 -20.74
N ASP A 171 -16.40 3.08 -21.36
CA ASP A 171 -16.95 3.59 -22.61
C ASP A 171 -16.78 2.58 -23.75
N GLU A 172 -15.63 1.90 -23.82
CA GLU A 172 -15.36 0.82 -24.79
C GLU A 172 -16.30 -0.38 -24.59
N LYS A 173 -16.54 -0.80 -23.34
CA LYS A 173 -17.49 -1.87 -23.03
C LYS A 173 -18.92 -1.48 -23.38
N ASP A 174 -19.32 -0.26 -23.07
CA ASP A 174 -20.64 0.27 -23.38
C ASP A 174 -20.85 0.40 -24.91
N ALA A 175 -19.82 0.81 -25.66
CA ALA A 175 -19.84 0.87 -27.12
C ALA A 175 -19.94 -0.52 -27.74
N ALA A 176 -19.17 -1.49 -27.22
CA ALA A 176 -19.24 -2.88 -27.67
C ALA A 176 -20.63 -3.49 -27.44
N LEU A 177 -21.22 -3.25 -26.25
CA LEU A 177 -22.55 -3.72 -25.91
C LEU A 177 -23.64 -3.08 -26.79
N LYS A 178 -23.49 -1.81 -27.17
CA LYS A 178 -24.38 -1.15 -28.14
C LYS A 178 -24.26 -1.73 -29.55
N THR A 179 -23.07 -2.17 -29.95
CA THR A 179 -22.82 -2.73 -31.29
C THR A 179 -23.36 -4.16 -31.42
N LEU A 180 -23.41 -4.92 -30.32
CA LEU A 180 -24.00 -6.26 -30.26
C LEU A 180 -25.52 -6.29 -30.50
N GLY A 181 -26.18 -5.14 -30.66
CA GLY A 181 -27.62 -5.02 -30.89
C GLY A 181 -28.44 -5.23 -29.61
N PRO A 182 -29.77 -5.15 -29.68
CA PRO A 182 -30.62 -5.46 -28.54
C PRO A 182 -30.51 -6.96 -28.26
N THR A 183 -29.63 -7.35 -27.34
CA THR A 183 -29.82 -8.60 -26.59
C THR A 183 -31.21 -8.48 -25.99
N GLU A 184 -32.14 -9.33 -26.42
CA GLU A 184 -33.51 -9.31 -25.93
C GLU A 184 -33.44 -9.24 -24.40
N LYS A 185 -33.77 -8.08 -23.85
CA LYS A 185 -34.01 -7.96 -22.42
C LYS A 185 -35.26 -8.79 -22.22
N THR A 186 -35.10 -10.08 -21.92
CA THR A 186 -36.15 -10.90 -21.32
C THR A 186 -36.35 -10.34 -19.91
N CYS A 187 -36.86 -9.10 -19.84
CA CYS A 187 -37.70 -8.72 -18.73
C CYS A 187 -38.90 -9.65 -18.86
N GLU A 188 -38.86 -10.79 -18.18
CA GLU A 188 -40.10 -11.41 -17.76
C GLU A 188 -40.95 -10.28 -17.18
N GLU A 189 -42.17 -10.11 -17.71
CA GLU A 189 -43.08 -9.07 -17.24
C GLU A 189 -43.11 -9.06 -15.71
N PRO A 190 -43.12 -7.88 -15.06
CA PRO A 190 -43.08 -7.81 -13.61
C PRO A 190 -44.28 -8.58 -13.03
N LYS A 191 -44.04 -9.82 -12.60
CA LYS A 191 -45.07 -10.68 -12.00
C LYS A 191 -45.63 -9.94 -10.80
N GLN A 192 -46.95 -9.82 -10.74
CA GLN A 192 -47.60 -9.16 -9.63
C GLN A 192 -47.23 -9.88 -8.33
N ILE A 193 -46.97 -9.13 -7.26
CA ILE A 193 -46.58 -9.67 -5.94
C ILE A 193 -47.54 -10.78 -5.46
N GLY A 194 -48.82 -10.69 -5.84
CA GLY A 194 -49.83 -11.71 -5.54
C GLY A 194 -49.58 -13.08 -6.19
N GLU A 195 -48.92 -13.17 -7.34
CA GLU A 195 -48.56 -14.45 -7.97
C GLU A 195 -47.34 -15.10 -7.31
N ILE A 196 -46.38 -14.26 -6.90
CA ILE A 196 -45.18 -14.69 -6.15
C ILE A 196 -45.59 -15.28 -4.80
N LEU A 197 -46.55 -14.64 -4.11
CA LEU A 197 -47.09 -15.12 -2.82
C LEU A 197 -47.89 -16.41 -2.93
N LYS A 198 -48.52 -16.69 -4.09
CA LYS A 198 -49.25 -17.95 -4.32
C LYS A 198 -48.30 -19.12 -4.63
N GLN A 199 -47.15 -18.85 -5.23
CA GLN A 199 -46.12 -19.87 -5.50
C GLN A 199 -45.25 -20.19 -4.27
N ALA A 200 -45.17 -19.28 -3.31
CA ALA A 200 -44.58 -19.58 -2.02
C ALA A 200 -45.53 -20.50 -1.23
N SER A 201 -45.28 -21.81 -1.27
CA SER A 201 -45.89 -22.76 -0.35
C SER A 201 -45.60 -22.30 1.09
N ILE A 202 -46.62 -21.82 1.78
CA ILE A 202 -46.55 -21.47 3.20
C ILE A 202 -46.26 -22.77 3.96
N PHE A 203 -44.99 -22.99 4.33
CA PHE A 203 -44.64 -24.03 5.28
C PHE A 203 -45.15 -23.61 6.65
N ASP A 204 -46.27 -24.20 7.06
CA ASP A 204 -46.87 -23.99 8.37
C ASP A 204 -45.95 -24.60 9.45
N MET A 205 -45.11 -23.76 10.06
CA MET A 205 -44.12 -24.17 11.07
C MET A 205 -44.76 -24.72 12.36
N ASN A 206 -46.08 -24.70 12.50
CA ASN A 206 -46.79 -25.24 13.66
C ASN A 206 -47.26 -26.70 13.51
N LYS A 207 -47.11 -27.32 12.33
CA LYS A 207 -47.31 -28.77 12.19
C LYS A 207 -46.04 -29.51 12.61
N ARG A 208 -45.98 -29.89 13.90
CA ARG A 208 -45.06 -30.92 14.37
C ARG A 208 -45.22 -32.16 13.49
N MET A 209 -44.13 -32.54 12.80
CA MET A 209 -44.01 -33.84 12.14
C MET A 209 -44.07 -34.91 13.23
N SER A 210 -45.23 -35.55 13.36
CA SER A 210 -45.39 -36.81 14.08
C SER A 210 -45.51 -37.90 13.03
N GLY A 211 -44.56 -38.82 13.02
CA GLY A 211 -44.46 -39.94 12.09
C GLY A 211 -43.02 -40.35 11.90
#